data_AF-A0A3B9FQL7-F1
#
_entry.id   AF-A0A3B9FQL7-F1
#
_cell.length_a   1.000
_cell.length_b   1.000
_cell.length_c   1.000
_cell.angle_alpha   90.00
_cell.angle_beta   90.00
_cell.angle_gamma   90.00
#
_symmetry.space_group_name_H-M   'P 1'
#
loop_
_entity.id
_entity.type
_entity.pdbx_description
1 polymer ?
#
loop_
_entity_poly.entity_id
_entity_poly.type
_entity_poly.pdbx_seq_one_letter_code
_entity_poly.pdbx_strand_id
1 'polypeptide(L)'
;MNMNRRDFVSTTTAGLTCTGLAPLGLEAKKGSFRGKILKSVKFGGRPNIDRLKKLKDLGFDGVEGSGPGMQIDGLKKALAEVGLPMHGVVYNKHWKVRLSSPKEETREASRKGLE
;
A
#
# COMPACT_ATOMS: atom_id res chain seq x y z
N MET A 1 29.74 28.57 -20.63
CA MET A 1 30.10 27.69 -19.50
C MET A 1 29.15 26.50 -19.52
N ASN A 2 29.66 25.28 -19.65
CA ASN A 2 28.85 24.07 -19.71
C ASN A 2 28.79 23.46 -18.30
N MET A 3 27.66 23.61 -17.61
CA MET A 3 27.48 23.16 -16.22
C MET A 3 27.08 21.67 -16.21
N ASN A 4 27.87 20.81 -15.57
CA ASN A 4 27.55 19.38 -15.43
C ASN A 4 26.58 19.17 -14.25
N ARG A 5 25.77 18.09 -14.30
CA ARG A 5 24.94 17.60 -13.18
C ARG A 5 25.69 17.58 -11.83
N ARG A 6 26.99 17.30 -11.81
CA ARG A 6 27.80 17.31 -10.58
C ARG A 6 28.04 18.73 -10.07
N ASP A 7 28.31 19.67 -10.96
CA ASP A 7 28.53 21.08 -10.61
C ASP A 7 27.24 21.72 -10.10
N PHE A 8 26.10 21.35 -10.69
CA PHE A 8 24.77 21.78 -10.23
C PHE A 8 24.47 21.26 -8.81
N VAL A 9 24.72 19.98 -8.53
CA VAL A 9 24.53 19.40 -7.19
C VAL A 9 25.47 20.06 -6.17
N SER A 10 26.75 20.25 -6.51
CA SER A 10 27.72 20.88 -5.61
C SER A 10 27.36 22.34 -5.31
N THR A 11 26.88 23.10 -6.30
CA THR A 11 26.48 24.51 -6.14
C THR A 11 25.18 24.64 -5.34
N THR A 12 24.27 23.66 -5.42
CA THR A 12 22.97 23.68 -4.71
C THR A 12 23.11 23.26 -3.24
N THR A 13 24.21 22.62 -2.84
CA THR A 13 24.40 22.11 -1.47
C THR A 13 24.78 23.21 -0.46
N ALA A 14 25.13 24.41 -0.91
CA ALA A 14 25.47 25.54 -0.02
C ALA A 14 24.26 26.18 0.70
N GLY A 15 23.02 25.71 0.46
CA GLY A 15 21.80 26.34 0.97
C GLY A 15 20.96 25.56 1.98
N LEU A 16 21.41 24.39 2.47
CA LEU A 16 20.60 23.56 3.38
C LEU A 16 21.40 23.05 4.60
N THR A 17 22.02 23.96 5.35
CA THR A 17 22.22 23.71 6.78
C THR A 17 20.87 23.85 7.50
N CYS A 18 20.04 22.82 7.42
CA CYS A 18 18.78 22.71 8.17
C CYS A 18 19.00 22.41 9.67
N THR A 19 19.94 23.11 10.31
CA THR A 19 20.11 23.07 11.78
C THR A 19 19.14 24.01 12.51
N GLY A 20 18.20 24.64 11.79
CA GLY A 20 17.27 25.63 12.33
C GLY A 20 15.81 25.46 11.94
N LEU A 21 15.33 24.27 11.57
CA LEU A 21 13.89 24.05 11.30
C LEU A 21 13.04 23.81 12.56
N ALA A 22 13.67 23.54 13.71
CA ALA A 22 12.96 23.35 14.99
C ALA A 22 12.12 24.57 15.47
N PRO A 23 12.55 25.85 15.32
CA PRO A 23 11.80 27.00 15.80
C PRO A 23 10.73 27.50 14.82
N LEU A 24 10.62 26.94 13.60
CA LEU A 24 9.60 27.38 12.62
C LEU A 24 8.19 26.85 12.93
N GLY A 25 8.03 26.04 13.97
CA GLY A 25 6.71 25.52 14.34
C GLY A 25 6.03 24.73 13.21
N LEU A 26 6.80 24.25 12.22
CA LEU A 26 6.34 23.28 11.23
C LEU A 26 6.22 21.91 11.93
N GLU A 27 5.38 21.83 12.95
CA GLU A 27 4.76 20.56 13.28
C GLU A 27 3.93 20.16 12.06
N ALA A 28 4.26 19.01 11.47
CA ALA A 28 3.38 18.38 10.51
C ALA A 28 2.04 18.19 11.23
N LYS A 29 1.04 19.03 10.89
CA LYS A 29 -0.32 18.87 11.41
C LYS A 29 -0.70 17.42 11.17
N LYS A 30 -0.94 16.65 12.25
CA LYS A 30 -1.52 15.31 12.18
C LYS A 30 -2.70 15.40 11.21
N GLY A 31 -2.56 14.74 10.06
CA GLY A 31 -3.37 15.00 8.87
C GLY A 31 -4.87 15.03 9.17
N SER A 32 -5.58 15.93 8.48
CA SER A 32 -7.01 16.29 8.63
C SER A 32 -8.03 15.14 8.44
N PHE A 33 -7.60 13.90 8.25
CA PHE A 33 -8.47 12.80 7.84
C PHE A 33 -9.13 12.06 9.01
N ARG A 34 -9.29 12.70 10.18
CA ARG A 34 -9.93 12.13 11.38
C ARG A 34 -11.31 11.53 11.05
N GLY A 35 -11.35 10.22 10.79
CA GLY A 35 -12.56 9.44 10.50
C GLY A 35 -13.25 9.68 9.15
N LYS A 36 -12.73 10.57 8.27
CA LYS A 36 -13.37 10.87 6.97
C LYS A 36 -12.85 9.99 5.84
N ILE A 37 -11.58 9.62 5.89
CA ILE A 37 -10.93 8.78 4.87
C ILE A 37 -10.14 7.71 5.62
N LEU A 38 -10.51 6.45 5.39
CA LEU A 38 -9.80 5.29 5.91
C LEU A 38 -8.73 4.88 4.90
N LYS A 39 -7.52 4.61 5.39
CA LYS A 39 -6.36 4.21 4.58
C LYS A 39 -6.08 2.74 4.77
N SER A 40 -6.03 2.04 3.65
CA SER A 40 -5.68 0.64 3.63
C SER A 40 -4.41 0.37 2.82
N VAL A 41 -3.81 -0.80 3.05
CA VAL A 41 -2.57 -1.20 2.38
C VAL A 41 -2.66 -2.62 1.85
N LYS A 42 -2.05 -2.86 0.67
CA LYS A 42 -1.95 -4.21 0.11
C LYS A 42 -1.08 -5.08 1.01
N PHE A 43 -1.66 -6.17 1.50
CA PHE A 43 -1.01 -7.07 2.46
C PHE A 43 -0.56 -8.37 1.80
N GLY A 44 -1.42 -9.00 1.01
CA GLY A 44 -1.14 -10.29 0.39
C GLY A 44 -2.08 -11.38 0.91
N GLY A 45 -1.75 -12.64 0.61
CA GLY A 45 -2.65 -13.78 0.83
C GLY A 45 -2.31 -14.72 1.99
N ARG A 46 -1.24 -14.46 2.76
CA ARG A 46 -0.79 -15.34 3.85
C ARG A 46 -0.81 -14.61 5.20
N PRO A 47 -1.22 -15.25 6.31
CA PRO A 47 -1.23 -14.63 7.63
C PRO A 47 0.18 -14.27 8.07
N ASN A 48 0.32 -13.09 8.68
CA ASN A 48 1.56 -12.65 9.32
C ASN A 48 1.21 -11.62 10.40
N ILE A 49 1.14 -12.07 11.65
CA ILE A 49 0.71 -11.26 12.80
C ILE A 49 1.63 -10.06 13.02
N ASP A 50 2.95 -10.25 12.98
CA ASP A 50 3.92 -9.19 13.25
C ASP A 50 3.82 -8.06 12.23
N ARG A 51 3.64 -8.40 10.94
CA ARG A 51 3.41 -7.41 9.89
C ARG A 51 2.08 -6.70 10.09
N LEU A 52 1.01 -7.40 10.45
CA LEU A 52 -0.29 -6.78 10.72
C LEU A 52 -0.22 -5.79 11.89
N LYS A 53 0.45 -6.17 12.99
CA LYS A 53 0.70 -5.27 14.14
C LYS A 53 1.48 -4.03 13.70
N LYS A 54 2.58 -4.21 12.97
CA LYS A 54 3.36 -3.09 12.43
C LYS A 54 2.53 -2.15 11.54
N LEU A 55 1.63 -2.69 10.71
CA LEU A 55 0.76 -1.87 9.87
C LEU A 55 -0.26 -1.08 10.69
N LYS A 56 -0.82 -1.69 11.75
CA LYS A 56 -1.69 -1.00 12.71
C LYS A 56 -0.94 0.12 13.43
N ASP A 57 0.28 -0.15 13.88
CA ASP A 57 1.13 0.85 14.57
C ASP A 57 1.53 2.01 13.65
N LEU A 58 1.72 1.74 12.35
CA LEU A 58 1.93 2.77 11.33
C LEU A 58 0.68 3.61 11.04
N GLY A 59 -0.48 3.25 11.58
CA GLY A 59 -1.73 4.00 11.46
C GLY A 59 -2.55 3.66 10.21
N PHE A 60 -2.40 2.47 9.64
CA PHE A 60 -3.36 1.98 8.63
C PHE A 60 -4.66 1.55 9.30
N ASP A 61 -5.79 1.86 8.65
CA ASP A 61 -7.14 1.53 9.11
C ASP A 61 -7.58 0.13 8.65
N GLY A 62 -6.85 -0.49 7.71
CA GLY A 62 -7.15 -1.83 7.22
C GLY A 62 -6.16 -2.33 6.18
N VAL A 63 -6.44 -3.51 5.63
CA VAL A 63 -5.61 -4.15 4.60
C VAL A 63 -6.42 -4.64 3.39
N GLU A 64 -5.74 -4.83 2.26
CA GLU A 64 -6.25 -5.61 1.12
C GLU A 64 -5.57 -6.97 1.03
N GLY A 65 -6.38 -8.01 0.86
CA GLY A 65 -5.92 -9.35 0.52
C GLY A 65 -5.41 -9.44 -0.92
N SER A 66 -4.76 -10.54 -1.27
CA SER A 66 -4.38 -10.84 -2.65
C SER A 66 -4.75 -12.27 -3.01
N GLY A 67 -5.53 -12.41 -4.07
CA GLY A 67 -5.89 -13.69 -4.69
C GLY A 67 -5.35 -13.81 -6.12
N PRO A 68 -5.41 -15.02 -6.69
CA PRO A 68 -5.97 -16.26 -6.12
C PRO A 68 -5.06 -16.92 -5.06
N GLY A 69 -5.58 -17.94 -4.36
CA GLY A 69 -4.79 -18.77 -3.43
C GLY A 69 -4.60 -18.17 -2.02
N MET A 70 -5.50 -17.27 -1.62
CA MET A 70 -5.47 -16.65 -0.30
C MET A 70 -5.83 -17.65 0.80
N GLN A 71 -5.11 -17.63 1.92
CA GLN A 71 -5.39 -18.46 3.11
C GLN A 71 -6.48 -17.81 3.97
N ILE A 72 -7.73 -17.87 3.51
CA ILE A 72 -8.87 -17.10 4.03
C ILE A 72 -9.02 -17.24 5.56
N ASP A 73 -9.09 -18.47 6.07
CA ASP A 73 -9.37 -18.70 7.49
C ASP A 73 -8.22 -18.26 8.40
N GLY A 74 -6.98 -18.50 7.97
CA GLY A 74 -5.80 -18.03 8.69
C GLY A 74 -5.75 -16.49 8.73
N LEU A 75 -6.09 -15.84 7.62
CA LEU A 75 -6.13 -14.37 7.55
C LEU A 75 -7.24 -13.80 8.43
N LYS A 76 -8.45 -14.38 8.39
CA LYS A 76 -9.55 -13.95 9.26
C LYS A 76 -9.17 -14.01 10.74
N LYS A 77 -8.55 -15.11 11.18
CA LYS A 77 -8.06 -15.26 12.57
C LYS A 77 -7.02 -14.19 12.91
N ALA A 78 -6.02 -14.02 12.04
CA ALA A 78 -4.94 -13.06 12.27
C ALA A 78 -5.42 -11.59 12.31
N LEU A 79 -6.35 -11.24 11.43
CA LEU A 79 -6.97 -9.90 11.37
C LEU A 79 -7.81 -9.61 12.62
N ALA A 80 -8.59 -10.60 13.08
CA ALA A 80 -9.36 -10.50 14.31
C ALA A 80 -8.46 -10.33 15.54
N GLU A 81 -7.37 -11.10 15.63
CA GLU A 81 -6.40 -11.01 16.72
C GLU A 81 -5.75 -9.62 16.80
N VAL A 82 -5.34 -9.05 15.67
CA VAL A 82 -4.71 -7.73 15.64
C VAL A 82 -5.74 -6.60 15.75
N GLY A 83 -7.01 -6.87 15.47
CA GLY A 83 -8.07 -5.87 15.38
C GLY A 83 -7.83 -4.91 14.20
N LEU A 84 -7.54 -5.47 13.03
CA LEU A 84 -7.34 -4.73 11.78
C LEU A 84 -8.24 -5.35 10.69
N PRO A 85 -9.17 -4.60 10.08
CA PRO A 85 -10.09 -5.16 9.10
C PRO A 85 -9.42 -5.38 7.72
N MET A 86 -10.00 -6.29 6.93
CA MET A 86 -9.71 -6.42 5.50
C MET A 86 -10.92 -5.96 4.70
N HIS A 87 -10.76 -4.86 3.96
CA HIS A 87 -11.84 -4.17 3.26
C HIS A 87 -11.96 -4.58 1.78
N GLY A 88 -10.94 -5.23 1.22
CA GLY A 88 -10.87 -5.54 -0.20
C GLY A 88 -9.90 -6.67 -0.53
N VAL A 89 -9.96 -7.14 -1.77
CA VAL A 89 -9.10 -8.18 -2.32
C VAL A 89 -8.64 -7.78 -3.71
N VAL A 90 -7.33 -7.90 -3.95
CA VAL A 90 -6.74 -7.75 -5.28
C VAL A 90 -6.68 -9.12 -5.95
N TYR A 91 -7.49 -9.33 -6.99
CA TYR A 91 -7.40 -10.53 -7.81
C TYR A 91 -6.45 -10.32 -8.99
N ASN A 92 -5.18 -10.71 -8.81
CA ASN A 92 -4.11 -10.35 -9.73
C ASN A 92 -4.05 -11.20 -11.01
N LYS A 93 -4.78 -12.32 -11.07
CA LYS A 93 -4.85 -13.19 -12.26
C LYS A 93 -5.30 -12.42 -13.50
N HIS A 94 -6.18 -11.42 -13.32
CA HIS A 94 -6.70 -10.59 -14.42
C HIS A 94 -5.63 -9.78 -15.16
N TRP A 95 -4.46 -9.57 -14.55
CA TRP A 95 -3.35 -8.88 -15.23
C TRP A 95 -2.84 -9.67 -16.43
N LYS A 96 -2.95 -11.01 -16.40
CA LYS A 96 -2.52 -11.90 -17.48
C LYS A 96 -3.69 -12.54 -18.22
N VAL A 97 -4.82 -12.75 -17.54
CA VAL A 97 -6.01 -13.44 -18.05
C VAL A 97 -7.18 -12.46 -18.06
N ARG A 98 -7.38 -11.77 -19.19
CA ARG A 98 -8.30 -10.63 -19.30
C ARG A 98 -9.72 -11.05 -19.67
N LEU A 99 -10.71 -10.37 -19.08
CA LEU A 99 -12.13 -10.50 -19.43
C LEU A 99 -12.44 -10.05 -20.87
N SER A 100 -11.60 -9.17 -21.43
CA SER A 100 -11.73 -8.64 -22.79
C SER A 100 -10.92 -9.42 -23.84
N SER A 101 -10.38 -10.59 -23.50
CA SER A 101 -9.63 -11.39 -24.46
C SER A 101 -10.51 -11.75 -25.68
N PRO A 102 -9.99 -11.74 -26.92
CA PRO A 102 -10.75 -12.21 -28.09
C PRO A 102 -11.00 -13.73 -28.02
N LYS A 103 -10.18 -14.47 -27.27
CA LYS A 103 -10.32 -15.91 -27.07
C LYS A 103 -11.32 -16.23 -25.96
N GLU A 104 -12.34 -17.00 -26.29
CA GLU A 104 -13.39 -17.41 -25.36
C GLU A 104 -12.87 -18.17 -24.14
N GLU A 105 -11.99 -19.14 -24.35
CA GLU A 105 -11.30 -19.88 -23.28
C GLU A 105 -10.62 -18.98 -22.24
N THR A 106 -10.04 -17.85 -22.68
CA THR A 106 -9.38 -16.90 -21.79
C THR A 106 -10.40 -16.10 -21.00
N ARG A 107 -11.52 -15.72 -21.61
CA ARG A 107 -12.61 -15.04 -20.92
C ARG A 107 -13.24 -15.92 -19.86
N GLU A 108 -13.48 -17.20 -20.17
CA GLU A 108 -13.99 -18.19 -19.21
C GLU A 108 -13.01 -18.40 -18.05
N ALA A 109 -11.71 -18.56 -18.33
CA ALA A 109 -10.69 -18.66 -17.30
C ALA A 109 -10.56 -17.38 -16.43
N SER A 110 -10.87 -16.22 -17.00
CA SER A 110 -10.94 -14.93 -16.32
C SER A 110 -12.18 -14.85 -15.42
N ARG A 111 -13.36 -15.24 -15.93
CA ARG A 111 -14.66 -15.10 -15.24
C ARG A 111 -14.71 -15.82 -13.89
N LYS A 112 -14.02 -16.96 -13.77
CA LYS A 112 -13.82 -17.69 -12.50
C LYS A 112 -13.20 -16.86 -11.37
N GLY A 113 -12.64 -15.69 -11.66
CA GLY A 113 -12.13 -14.74 -10.66
C GLY A 113 -13.16 -13.75 -10.12
N LEU A 114 -14.35 -13.69 -10.72
CA LEU A 114 -15.47 -12.82 -10.33
C LEU A 114 -16.58 -13.57 -9.58
N GLU A 115 -16.56 -14.91 -9.65
CA GLU A 115 -17.49 -15.84 -9.01
C GLU A 115 -16.94 -16.31 -7.66
#